data_AF-A0A7S1TCQ9-F1
#
_entry.id   AF-A0A7S1TCQ9-F1
#
_cell.length_a   1.000
_cell.length_b   1.000
_cell.length_c   1.000
_cell.angle_alpha   90.00
_cell.angle_beta   90.00
_cell.angle_gamma   90.00
#
_symmetry.space_group_name_H-M   'P 1'
#
loop_
_entity.id
_entity.type
_entity.pdbx_description
1 polymer ?
#
loop_
_entity_poly.entity_id
_entity_poly.type
_entity_poly.pdbx_seq_one_letter_code
_entity_poly.pdbx_strand_id
1 'polypeptide(L)'
;MFEFSELLDHAAVCQDPARRVAYVAAFVISAFAHTERVRKPLNPALGETFSWSSPDGAKRFFAEQVSHHPPVGVSRFLAPSWTAGEVVDIKATFSGNSIELKSLGSRSIALMEFDEDYTWNLPCTSVSNLFIGGAFVDHHGEIE
;
A
#
# COMPACT_ATOMS: atom_id res chain seq x y z
N MET A 1 -2.39 -0.70 -4.15
CA MET A 1 -1.53 -1.76 -3.62
C MET A 1 -1.92 -3.14 -4.15
N PHE A 2 -3.13 -3.63 -3.87
CA PHE A 2 -3.52 -5.04 -4.10
C PHE A 2 -3.87 -5.45 -5.55
N GLU A 3 -3.43 -4.68 -6.55
CA GLU A 3 -3.72 -5.02 -7.95
C GLU A 3 -3.00 -6.29 -8.38
N PHE A 4 -1.73 -6.42 -8.02
CA PHE A 4 -0.88 -7.58 -8.31
C PHE A 4 -0.87 -8.59 -7.15
N SER A 5 -2.04 -8.79 -6.51
CA SER A 5 -2.17 -9.69 -5.34
C SER A 5 -1.84 -11.16 -5.64
N GLU A 6 -1.83 -11.57 -6.91
CA GLU A 6 -1.41 -12.89 -7.37
C GLU A 6 0.06 -13.22 -7.06
N LEU A 7 0.92 -12.21 -6.90
CA LEU A 7 2.29 -12.41 -6.43
C LEU A 7 2.31 -13.02 -5.02
N LEU A 8 1.35 -12.67 -4.17
CA LEU A 8 1.19 -13.26 -2.84
C LEU A 8 0.59 -14.67 -2.91
N ASP A 9 -0.26 -14.97 -3.89
CA ASP A 9 -0.74 -16.34 -4.12
C ASP A 9 0.44 -17.26 -4.50
N HIS A 10 1.37 -16.76 -5.33
CA HIS A 10 2.60 -17.48 -5.67
C HIS A 10 3.54 -17.64 -4.47
N ALA A 11 3.71 -16.59 -3.65
CA ALA A 11 4.48 -16.67 -2.43
C ALA A 11 3.92 -17.72 -1.46
N ALA A 12 2.59 -17.76 -1.31
CA ALA A 12 1.91 -18.61 -0.35
C ALA A 12 2.01 -20.11 -0.62
N VAL A 13 2.40 -20.54 -1.83
CA VAL A 13 2.63 -21.95 -2.19
C VAL A 13 4.11 -22.27 -2.48
N CYS A 14 4.98 -21.26 -2.41
CA CYS A 14 6.38 -21.42 -2.77
C CYS A 14 7.18 -21.99 -1.59
N GLN A 15 7.72 -23.19 -1.75
CA GLN A 15 8.45 -23.89 -0.68
C GLN A 15 9.83 -23.29 -0.40
N ASP A 16 10.46 -22.64 -1.40
CA ASP A 16 11.76 -21.99 -1.26
C ASP A 16 11.62 -20.61 -0.57
N PRO A 17 12.16 -20.42 0.65
CA PRO A 17 12.02 -19.17 1.39
C PRO A 17 12.60 -17.96 0.66
N ALA A 18 13.71 -18.13 -0.09
CA ALA A 18 14.32 -17.02 -0.81
C ALA A 18 13.42 -16.52 -1.94
N ARG A 19 12.73 -17.43 -2.62
CA ARG A 19 11.74 -17.07 -3.65
C ARG A 19 10.47 -16.49 -3.06
N ARG A 20 10.02 -16.93 -1.88
CA ARG A 20 8.89 -16.30 -1.16
C ARG A 20 9.16 -14.83 -0.90
N VAL A 21 10.30 -14.52 -0.30
CA VAL A 21 10.74 -13.14 -0.04
C VAL A 21 10.77 -12.34 -1.35
N ALA A 22 11.29 -12.93 -2.43
CA ALA A 22 11.33 -12.26 -3.74
C ALA A 22 9.92 -11.94 -4.28
N TYR A 23 8.94 -12.84 -4.14
CA TYR A 23 7.54 -12.58 -4.51
C TYR A 23 6.92 -11.48 -3.64
N VAL A 24 7.14 -11.51 -2.33
CA VAL A 24 6.66 -10.46 -1.41
C VAL A 24 7.27 -9.11 -1.76
N ALA A 25 8.59 -9.05 -2.02
CA ALA A 25 9.27 -7.82 -2.43
C ALA A 25 8.74 -7.30 -3.77
N ALA A 26 8.53 -8.19 -4.76
CA ALA A 26 7.93 -7.82 -6.04
C ALA A 26 6.51 -7.25 -5.84
N PHE A 27 5.71 -7.85 -4.96
CA PHE A 27 4.38 -7.33 -4.61
C PHE A 27 4.46 -5.93 -4.01
N VAL A 28 5.37 -5.71 -3.04
CA VAL A 28 5.58 -4.39 -2.42
C VAL A 28 5.96 -3.33 -3.46
N ILE A 29 6.88 -3.64 -4.37
CA ILE A 29 7.32 -2.70 -5.43
C ILE A 29 6.20 -2.44 -6.44
N SER A 30 5.42 -3.47 -6.80
CA SER A 30 4.32 -3.33 -7.76
C SER A 30 3.26 -2.30 -7.35
N ALA A 31 3.13 -2.01 -6.06
CA ALA A 31 2.19 -1.03 -5.52
C ALA A 31 2.43 0.40 -6.05
N PHE A 32 3.65 0.69 -6.53
CA PHE A 32 4.07 1.98 -7.08
C PHE A 32 3.92 2.07 -8.61
N ALA A 33 3.41 1.04 -9.28
CA ALA A 33 3.20 1.09 -10.74
C ALA A 33 2.14 2.12 -11.17
N HIS A 34 1.23 2.53 -10.27
CA HIS A 34 0.07 3.38 -10.58
C HIS A 34 0.10 4.76 -9.92
N THR A 35 1.22 5.14 -9.32
CA THR A 35 1.37 6.39 -8.56
C THR A 35 1.65 7.61 -9.45
N GLU A 36 1.64 7.48 -10.77
CA GLU A 36 1.74 8.60 -11.73
C GLU A 36 0.57 9.61 -11.63
N ARG A 37 -0.40 9.37 -10.75
CA ARG A 37 -1.55 10.25 -10.54
C ARG A 37 -1.16 11.49 -9.72
N VAL A 38 -1.09 12.63 -10.40
CA VAL A 38 -0.86 13.95 -9.79
C VAL A 38 -2.10 14.50 -9.05
N ARG A 39 -3.27 13.87 -9.20
CA ARG A 39 -4.53 14.34 -8.59
C ARG A 39 -4.67 13.86 -7.15
N LYS A 40 -4.93 14.78 -6.22
CA LYS A 40 -5.25 14.47 -4.83
C LYS A 40 -6.53 13.63 -4.77
N PRO A 41 -6.52 12.45 -4.10
CA PRO A 41 -7.75 11.70 -3.85
C PRO A 41 -8.66 12.46 -2.88
N LEU A 42 -9.92 12.02 -2.80
CA LEU A 42 -10.82 12.51 -1.74
C LEU A 42 -10.23 12.16 -0.37
N ASN A 43 -10.41 13.05 0.60
CA ASN A 43 -10.11 12.76 2.00
C ASN A 43 -11.38 12.15 2.61
N PRO A 44 -11.39 10.84 2.96
CA PRO A 44 -12.59 10.20 3.47
C PRO A 44 -13.11 10.85 4.76
N ALA A 45 -14.43 10.79 4.97
CA ALA A 45 -15.03 11.21 6.23
C ALA A 45 -14.66 10.23 7.36
N LEU A 46 -14.70 10.68 8.62
CA LEU A 46 -14.52 9.79 9.76
C LEU A 46 -15.60 8.68 9.75
N GLY A 47 -15.18 7.42 9.83
CA GLY A 47 -16.04 6.25 9.75
C GLY A 47 -16.46 5.88 8.32
N GLU A 48 -15.95 6.58 7.29
CA GLU A 48 -16.17 6.17 5.90
C GLU A 48 -15.49 4.83 5.63
N THR A 49 -16.22 3.91 4.99
CA THR A 49 -15.75 2.56 4.71
C THR A 49 -15.68 2.28 3.22
N PHE A 50 -14.74 1.43 2.82
CA PHE A 50 -14.68 0.84 1.50
C PHE A 50 -14.52 -0.67 1.61
N SER A 51 -15.26 -1.42 0.80
CA SER A 51 -15.12 -2.88 0.72
C SER A 51 -15.08 -3.35 -0.71
N TRP A 52 -14.31 -4.40 -0.96
CA TRP A 52 -14.24 -5.07 -2.24
C TRP A 52 -14.15 -6.58 -2.03
N SER A 53 -14.74 -7.36 -2.93
CA SER A 53 -14.64 -8.81 -2.95
C SER A 53 -14.36 -9.29 -4.37
N SER A 54 -13.56 -10.34 -4.53
CA SER A 54 -13.42 -11.03 -5.81
C SER A 54 -14.76 -11.63 -6.26
N PRO A 55 -14.96 -11.90 -7.57
CA PRO A 55 -16.23 -12.46 -8.07
C PRO A 55 -16.65 -13.78 -7.42
N ASP A 56 -15.66 -14.59 -7.00
CA ASP A 56 -15.87 -15.86 -6.27
C ASP A 56 -15.97 -15.68 -4.74
N GLY A 57 -15.77 -14.47 -4.23
CA GLY A 57 -15.79 -14.14 -2.80
C GLY A 57 -14.58 -14.65 -2.00
N ALA A 58 -13.59 -15.28 -2.63
CA ALA A 58 -12.43 -15.87 -1.95
C ALA A 58 -11.49 -14.79 -1.38
N LYS A 59 -11.36 -13.66 -2.09
CA LYS A 59 -10.56 -12.52 -1.68
C LYS A 59 -11.47 -11.38 -1.26
N ARG A 60 -11.20 -10.78 -0.11
CA ARG A 60 -12.01 -9.69 0.47
C ARG A 60 -11.10 -8.60 1.02
N PHE A 61 -11.42 -7.36 0.71
CA PHE A 61 -10.74 -6.17 1.19
C PHE A 61 -11.73 -5.28 1.94
N PHE A 62 -11.29 -4.77 3.08
CA PHE A 62 -12.04 -3.82 3.91
C PHE A 62 -11.11 -2.67 4.28
N ALA A 63 -11.62 -1.45 4.24
CA ALA A 63 -10.93 -0.27 4.72
C ALA A 63 -11.90 0.66 5.44
N GLU A 64 -11.37 1.37 6.44
CA GLU A 64 -12.10 2.35 7.22
C GLU A 64 -11.21 3.56 7.53
N GLN A 65 -11.77 4.75 7.44
CA GLN A 65 -11.15 5.97 7.94
C GLN A 65 -11.42 6.11 9.44
N VAL A 66 -10.46 5.69 10.27
CA VAL A 66 -10.63 5.62 11.74
C VAL A 66 -10.28 6.91 12.48
N SER A 67 -9.63 7.86 11.81
CA SER A 67 -9.35 9.18 12.36
C SER A 67 -9.34 10.23 11.26
N HIS A 68 -9.76 11.46 11.56
CA HIS A 68 -9.77 12.60 10.62
C HIS A 68 -8.70 13.66 10.95
N HIS A 69 -8.30 13.79 12.22
CA HIS A 69 -7.30 14.75 12.69
C HIS A 69 -6.34 14.09 13.71
N PRO A 70 -5.24 13.45 13.25
CA PRO A 70 -4.79 13.34 11.86
C PRO A 70 -5.62 12.33 11.03
N PRO A 71 -5.61 12.42 9.70
CA PRO A 71 -6.28 11.44 8.84
C PRO A 71 -5.56 10.10 8.90
N VAL A 72 -6.22 9.07 9.44
CA VAL A 72 -5.69 7.71 9.50
C VAL A 72 -6.71 6.75 8.90
N GLY A 73 -6.27 5.97 7.93
CA GLY A 73 -7.01 4.85 7.36
C GLY A 73 -6.43 3.53 7.83
N VAL A 74 -7.28 2.53 8.03
CA VAL A 74 -6.88 1.14 8.25
C VAL A 74 -7.47 0.26 7.18
N SER A 75 -6.77 -0.80 6.80
CA SER A 75 -7.27 -1.78 5.85
C SER A 75 -6.88 -3.21 6.22
N ARG A 76 -7.71 -4.16 5.80
CA ARG A 76 -7.48 -5.60 5.92
C ARG A 76 -7.83 -6.27 4.60
N PHE A 77 -6.91 -7.08 4.09
CA PHE A 77 -7.14 -7.98 2.97
C PHE A 77 -7.11 -9.43 3.47
N LEU A 78 -8.14 -10.20 3.12
CA LEU A 78 -8.27 -11.62 3.44
C LEU A 78 -8.27 -12.41 2.14
N ALA A 79 -7.33 -13.32 1.99
CA ALA A 79 -7.29 -14.34 0.94
C ALA A 79 -7.21 -15.74 1.59
N PRO A 80 -7.39 -16.84 0.83
CA PRO A 80 -7.39 -18.19 1.41
C PRO A 80 -6.06 -18.58 2.08
N SER A 81 -4.92 -18.12 1.56
CA SER A 81 -3.58 -18.55 1.99
C SER A 81 -2.70 -17.43 2.54
N TRP A 82 -3.13 -16.17 2.43
CA TRP A 82 -2.44 -15.02 2.98
C TRP A 82 -3.41 -13.95 3.45
N THR A 83 -2.94 -13.08 4.35
CA THR A 83 -3.68 -11.89 4.76
C THR A 83 -2.78 -10.67 4.72
N ALA A 84 -3.36 -9.49 4.46
CA ALA A 84 -2.64 -8.22 4.47
C ALA A 84 -3.29 -7.22 5.41
N GLY A 85 -2.49 -6.38 6.05
CA GLY A 85 -2.97 -5.30 6.91
C GLY A 85 -2.24 -4.01 6.60
N GLU A 86 -2.94 -2.88 6.63
CA GLU A 86 -2.33 -1.56 6.52
C GLU A 86 -2.91 -0.61 7.56
N VAL A 87 -2.03 0.20 8.13
CA VAL A 87 -2.37 1.44 8.84
C VAL A 87 -1.65 2.55 8.09
N VAL A 88 -2.40 3.56 7.65
CA VAL A 88 -1.88 4.60 6.76
C VAL A 88 -2.21 5.97 7.34
N ASP A 89 -1.17 6.72 7.69
CA ASP A 89 -1.21 8.15 8.02
C ASP A 89 -0.30 8.89 7.04
N ILE A 90 -0.87 9.72 6.16
CA ILE A 90 -0.10 10.45 5.14
C ILE A 90 0.16 11.87 5.64
N LYS A 91 1.42 12.22 5.81
CA LYS A 91 1.87 13.59 6.06
C LYS A 91 2.32 14.22 4.74
N ALA A 92 1.66 15.30 4.35
CA ALA A 92 2.04 16.10 3.20
C ALA A 92 2.80 17.35 3.65
N THR A 93 3.95 17.61 3.05
CA THR A 93 4.73 18.85 3.23
C THR A 93 4.85 19.56 1.89
N PHE A 94 4.39 20.81 1.84
CA PHE A 94 4.47 21.64 0.64
C PHE A 94 5.69 22.55 0.70
N SER A 95 6.53 22.50 -0.32
CA SER A 95 7.82 23.21 -0.41
C SER A 95 7.88 24.10 -1.64
N GLY A 96 6.82 24.89 -1.89
CA GLY A 96 6.75 25.78 -3.04
C GLY A 96 6.36 25.04 -4.31
N ASN A 97 7.30 24.53 -5.10
CA ASN A 97 6.96 23.87 -6.37
C ASN A 97 6.78 22.34 -6.26
N SER A 98 6.86 21.79 -5.05
CA SER A 98 6.73 20.35 -4.79
C SER A 98 5.92 20.05 -3.53
N ILE A 99 5.36 18.85 -3.48
CA ILE A 99 4.75 18.24 -2.30
C ILE A 99 5.51 16.94 -2.00
N GLU A 100 5.97 16.80 -0.77
CA GLU A 100 6.52 15.56 -0.23
C GLU A 100 5.46 14.85 0.59
N LEU A 101 5.22 13.57 0.32
CA LEU A 101 4.27 12.70 0.99
C LEU A 101 5.02 11.61 1.75
N LYS A 102 4.96 11.67 3.07
CA LYS A 102 5.45 10.62 3.96
C LYS A 102 4.28 9.76 4.40
N SER A 103 4.28 8.49 4.01
CA SER A 103 3.32 7.53 4.55
C SER A 103 3.89 6.94 5.84
N LEU A 104 3.31 7.35 6.95
CA LEU A 104 3.49 6.75 8.26
C LEU A 104 2.51 5.58 8.44
N GLY A 105 2.78 4.77 9.46
CA GLY A 105 1.99 3.60 9.82
C GLY A 105 2.72 2.29 9.51
N SER A 106 1.96 1.21 9.40
CA SER A 106 2.49 -0.15 9.30
C SER A 106 1.82 -0.89 8.15
N ARG A 107 2.57 -1.78 7.49
CA ARG A 107 2.02 -2.74 6.56
C ARG A 107 2.54 -4.12 6.87
N SER A 108 1.68 -5.11 6.71
CA SER A 108 2.01 -6.49 7.01
C SER A 108 1.39 -7.43 5.99
N ILE A 109 2.12 -8.46 5.59
CA ILE A 109 1.62 -9.65 4.91
C ILE A 109 1.88 -10.86 5.81
N ALA A 110 0.87 -11.69 6.02
CA ALA A 110 1.01 -12.98 6.68
C ALA A 110 0.80 -14.11 5.65
N LEU A 111 1.77 -15.00 5.49
CA LEU A 111 1.64 -16.23 4.71
C LEU A 111 1.29 -17.39 5.65
N MET A 112 0.04 -17.85 5.59
CA MET A 112 -0.53 -18.72 6.63
C MET A 112 0.06 -20.12 6.65
N GLU A 113 0.44 -20.69 5.50
CA GLU A 113 1.04 -22.03 5.40
C GLU A 113 2.40 -22.12 6.09
N PHE A 114 3.17 -21.02 6.07
CA PHE A 114 4.55 -20.99 6.54
C PHE A 114 4.72 -20.34 7.92
N ASP A 115 3.64 -19.81 8.50
CA ASP A 115 3.68 -19.01 9.74
C ASP A 115 4.68 -17.84 9.63
N GLU A 116 4.64 -17.13 8.50
CA GLU A 116 5.56 -16.04 8.18
C GLU A 116 4.84 -14.69 8.11
N ASP A 117 5.34 -13.72 8.88
CA ASP A 117 4.92 -12.32 8.82
C ASP A 117 6.00 -11.45 8.18
N TYR A 118 5.60 -10.67 7.19
CA TYR A 118 6.43 -9.71 6.47
C TYR A 118 5.93 -8.32 6.76
N THR A 119 6.82 -7.43 7.19
CA THR A 119 6.55 -6.01 7.40
C THR A 119 7.64 -5.19 6.77
N TRP A 120 7.32 -4.01 6.26
CA TRP A 120 8.29 -3.14 5.61
C TRP A 120 7.97 -1.66 5.84
N ASN A 121 8.98 -0.81 5.68
CA ASN A 121 8.81 0.63 5.65
C ASN A 121 8.42 1.12 4.24
N LEU A 122 7.79 2.29 4.14
CA LEU A 122 7.48 2.88 2.84
C LEU A 122 8.50 3.92 2.39
N PRO A 123 8.77 3.99 1.07
CA PRO A 123 9.53 5.08 0.50
C PRO A 123 8.73 6.39 0.57
N CYS A 124 9.44 7.49 0.55
CA CYS A 124 8.87 8.82 0.43
C CYS A 124 8.40 9.06 -1.02
N THR A 125 7.29 9.76 -1.20
CA THR A 125 6.77 10.12 -2.53
C THR A 125 6.82 11.64 -2.71
N SER A 126 7.41 12.12 -3.80
CA SER A 126 7.45 13.53 -4.15
C SER A 126 6.65 13.80 -5.41
N VAL A 127 5.82 14.83 -5.38
CA VAL A 127 5.16 15.40 -6.56
C VAL A 127 5.83 16.74 -6.85
N SER A 128 6.52 16.82 -7.98
CA SER A 128 7.30 18.01 -8.36
C SER A 128 6.68 18.74 -9.55
N ASN A 129 7.10 19.98 -9.79
CA ASN A 129 6.65 20.82 -10.92
C ASN A 129 5.14 21.11 -10.91
N LEU A 130 4.61 21.49 -9.74
CA LEU A 130 3.17 21.76 -9.59
C LEU A 130 2.70 23.03 -10.33
N PHE A 131 3.57 24.01 -10.53
CA PHE A 131 3.20 25.29 -11.16
C PHE A 131 3.86 25.54 -12.52
N ILE A 132 5.09 25.06 -12.72
CA ILE A 132 5.89 25.30 -13.93
C ILE A 132 6.48 23.97 -14.40
N GLY A 133 6.19 23.60 -15.64
CA GLY A 133 6.54 22.29 -16.21
C GLY A 133 5.41 21.26 -16.08
N GLY A 134 5.61 20.07 -16.63
CA GLY A 134 4.71 18.93 -16.40
C GLY A 134 4.98 18.34 -15.02
N ALA A 135 3.95 18.27 -14.18
CA ALA A 135 4.05 17.66 -12.87
C ALA A 135 4.35 16.16 -12.98
N PHE A 136 5.26 15.66 -12.15
CA PHE A 136 5.65 14.25 -12.12
C PHE A 136 5.76 13.75 -10.68
N VAL A 137 5.64 12.43 -10.54
CA VAL A 137 5.74 11.73 -9.26
C VAL A 137 7.04 10.94 -9.22
N ASP A 138 7.72 10.98 -8.08
CA ASP A 138 8.95 10.23 -7.83
C ASP A 138 8.89 9.53 -6.45
N HIS A 139 9.53 8.37 -6.34
CA HIS A 139 9.61 7.60 -5.11
C HIS A 139 11.07 7.39 -4.73
N HIS A 140 11.44 7.74 -3.50
CA HIS A 140 12.81 7.65 -3.03
C HIS A 140 12.89 7.19 -1.57
N GLY A 141 14.03 6.62 -1.21
CA GLY A 141 14.26 5.95 0.07
C GLY A 141 14.44 4.44 -0.12
N GLU A 142 14.91 3.78 0.93
CA GLU A 142 15.10 2.33 0.96
C GLU A 142 13.84 1.64 1.49
N ILE A 143 13.57 0.44 0.99
CA ILE A 143 12.54 -0.46 1.51
C ILE A 143 13.27 -1.65 2.14
N GLU A 144 13.00 -1.88 3.41
CA GLU A 144 13.56 -2.95 4.26
C GLU A 144 12.45 -3.84 4.82
#